data_AF-A0A8J6A1I4-F1
#
_entry.id   AF-A0A8J6A1I4-F1
#
_cell.length_a   1.000
_cell.length_b   1.000
_cell.length_c   1.000
_cell.angle_alpha   90.00
_cell.angle_beta   90.00
_cell.angle_gamma   90.00
#
_symmetry.space_group_name_H-M   'P 1'
#
loop_
_entity.id
_entity.type
_entity.pdbx_description
1 polymer ?
#
loop_
_entity_poly.entity_id
_entity_poly.type
_entity_poly.pdbx_seq_one_letter_code
_entity_poly.pdbx_strand_id
1 'polypeptide(L)'
;FLPLKCDACKQDFCKDHFTYATHKCLFVFKKDVRVPVCPLCNNPVPIKKGEVPDVVVGEHIDRDCKYHPGKKKEKIFSYRCSKEGCKKKEMLQVACDQCHGNFCILHRHPLDHSCQHGCLPITVAGCSAAPASESKPSGTLRKWTCSWLAQRL
;
A
#
# COMPACT_ATOMS: atom_id res chain seq x y z
N PHE A 1 10.87 -65.44 15.09
CA PHE A 1 10.00 -64.26 14.86
C PHE A 1 10.45 -63.15 15.78
N LEU A 2 10.67 -61.93 15.27
CA LEU A 2 10.97 -60.75 16.08
C LEU A 2 9.70 -59.87 16.10
N PRO A 3 9.02 -59.70 17.25
CA PRO A 3 7.82 -58.88 17.36
C PRO A 3 8.14 -57.40 17.07
N LEU A 4 7.32 -56.74 16.25
CA LEU A 4 7.41 -55.30 15.96
C LEU A 4 6.32 -54.56 16.73
N LYS A 5 6.69 -53.52 17.50
CA LYS A 5 5.76 -52.73 18.31
C LYS A 5 5.22 -51.54 17.54
N CYS A 6 3.92 -51.51 17.27
CA CYS A 6 3.29 -50.34 16.66
C CYS A 6 3.48 -49.14 17.57
N ASP A 7 4.00 -48.07 17.02
CA ASP A 7 4.39 -46.86 17.73
C ASP A 7 3.18 -46.00 18.16
N ALA A 8 1.98 -46.23 17.61
CA ALA A 8 0.74 -45.57 18.02
C ALA A 8 -0.06 -46.35 19.07
N CYS A 9 -0.34 -47.64 18.85
CA CYS A 9 -1.15 -48.46 19.77
C CYS A 9 -0.32 -49.33 20.75
N LYS A 10 1.01 -49.38 20.58
CA LYS A 10 1.95 -50.17 21.41
C LYS A 10 1.70 -51.68 21.42
N GLN A 11 0.89 -52.18 20.48
CA GLN A 11 0.64 -53.61 20.27
C GLN A 11 1.75 -54.25 19.42
N ASP A 12 2.01 -55.53 19.65
CA ASP A 12 3.00 -56.33 18.92
C ASP A 12 2.39 -56.94 17.64
N PHE A 13 3.07 -56.76 16.52
CA PHE A 13 2.67 -57.30 15.21
C PHE A 13 3.83 -58.04 14.54
N CYS A 14 3.51 -58.91 13.59
CA CYS A 14 4.50 -59.50 12.69
C CYS A 14 4.82 -58.55 11.53
N LYS A 15 5.82 -58.90 10.71
CA LYS A 15 6.30 -58.06 9.59
C LYS A 15 5.17 -57.64 8.63
N ASP A 16 4.23 -58.53 8.37
CA ASP A 16 3.20 -58.31 7.35
C ASP A 16 1.98 -57.53 7.88
N HIS A 17 1.81 -57.45 9.21
CA HIS A 17 0.65 -56.83 9.86
C HIS A 17 0.98 -55.57 10.68
N PHE A 18 2.21 -55.06 10.59
CA PHE A 18 2.69 -53.92 11.38
C PHE A 18 2.17 -52.56 10.89
N THR A 19 1.85 -52.42 9.60
CA THR A 19 1.45 -51.13 9.03
C THR A 19 0.10 -50.65 9.57
N TYR A 20 -0.08 -49.34 9.71
CA TYR A 20 -1.31 -48.76 10.26
C TYR A 20 -2.59 -49.18 9.52
N ALA A 21 -2.50 -49.36 8.20
CA ALA A 21 -3.62 -49.77 7.37
C ALA A 21 -4.01 -51.25 7.58
N THR A 22 -3.02 -52.12 7.83
CA THR A 22 -3.27 -53.58 7.97
C THR A 22 -3.95 -53.92 9.28
N HIS A 23 -3.54 -53.31 10.41
CA HIS A 23 -4.17 -53.56 11.70
C HIS A 23 -5.23 -52.52 12.11
N LYS A 24 -5.61 -51.60 11.20
CA LYS A 24 -6.61 -50.55 11.42
C LYS A 24 -6.41 -49.83 12.76
N CYS A 25 -5.22 -49.26 12.93
CA CYS A 25 -4.82 -48.67 14.20
C CYS A 25 -5.78 -47.57 14.65
N LEU A 26 -6.45 -47.79 15.78
CA LEU A 26 -7.36 -46.81 16.37
C LEU A 26 -6.64 -45.55 16.86
N PHE A 27 -5.31 -45.53 16.96
CA PHE A 27 -4.56 -44.40 17.51
C PHE A 27 -3.71 -43.65 16.47
N VAL A 28 -3.88 -43.93 15.18
CA VAL A 28 -3.20 -43.21 14.07
C VAL A 28 -3.36 -41.70 14.18
N PHE A 29 -4.56 -41.23 14.54
CA PHE A 29 -4.86 -39.80 14.65
C PHE A 29 -4.04 -39.07 15.71
N LYS A 30 -3.47 -39.77 16.70
CA LYS A 30 -2.61 -39.15 17.73
C LYS A 30 -1.22 -38.75 17.20
N LYS A 31 -0.87 -39.17 15.98
CA LYS A 31 0.43 -38.93 15.37
C LYS A 31 0.41 -38.10 14.09
N ASP A 32 -0.74 -37.90 13.47
CA ASP A 32 -0.86 -37.05 12.29
C ASP A 32 -0.83 -35.56 12.70
N VAL A 33 0.36 -35.07 13.08
CA VAL A 33 0.60 -33.66 13.39
C VAL A 33 0.83 -32.94 12.07
N ARG A 34 -0.25 -32.40 11.49
CA ARG A 34 -0.16 -31.57 10.30
C ARG A 34 0.27 -30.16 10.70
N VAL A 35 1.30 -29.66 10.02
CA VAL A 35 1.83 -28.31 10.25
C VAL A 35 1.15 -27.36 9.27
N PRO A 36 0.30 -26.43 9.72
CA PRO A 36 -0.30 -25.44 8.85
C PRO A 36 0.73 -24.43 8.39
N VAL A 37 0.46 -23.81 7.25
CA VAL A 37 1.28 -22.74 6.69
C VAL A 37 0.57 -21.41 6.95
N CYS A 38 1.32 -20.41 7.39
CA CYS A 38 0.78 -19.06 7.54
C CYS A 38 0.47 -18.44 6.17
N PRO A 39 -0.75 -17.91 5.94
CA PRO A 39 -1.13 -17.35 4.64
C PRO A 39 -0.41 -16.04 4.28
N LEU A 40 0.19 -15.36 5.27
CA LEU A 40 0.84 -14.06 5.05
C LEU A 40 2.35 -14.19 4.76
N CYS A 41 3.02 -15.12 5.41
CA CYS A 41 4.47 -15.26 5.32
C CYS A 41 4.93 -16.58 4.69
N ASN A 42 4.00 -17.48 4.37
CA ASN A 42 4.25 -18.81 3.79
C ASN A 42 5.22 -19.69 4.60
N ASN A 43 5.45 -19.38 5.87
CA ASN A 43 6.26 -20.21 6.75
C ASN A 43 5.37 -21.22 7.50
N PRO A 44 5.87 -22.45 7.72
CA PRO A 44 5.17 -23.44 8.55
C PRO A 44 5.09 -22.95 9.99
N VAL A 45 3.90 -23.05 10.59
CA VAL A 45 3.66 -22.64 11.99
C VAL A 45 3.66 -23.89 12.88
N PRO A 46 4.63 -24.06 13.79
CA PRO A 46 4.67 -25.22 14.69
C PRO A 46 3.47 -25.24 15.64
N ILE A 47 2.76 -26.37 15.73
CA ILE A 47 1.64 -26.57 16.65
C ILE A 47 2.02 -27.59 17.74
N LYS A 48 1.63 -27.33 19.00
CA LYS A 48 1.73 -28.32 20.08
C LYS A 48 0.53 -29.27 20.07
N LYS A 49 0.74 -30.50 20.52
CA LYS A 49 -0.33 -31.52 20.58
C LYS A 49 -1.49 -31.03 21.47
N GLY A 50 -2.67 -30.89 20.87
CA GLY A 50 -3.90 -30.46 21.56
C GLY A 50 -4.33 -29.03 21.27
N GLU A 51 -3.50 -28.22 20.61
CA GLU A 51 -3.88 -26.87 20.16
C GLU A 51 -4.51 -26.92 18.77
N VAL A 52 -5.49 -26.06 18.52
CA VAL A 52 -6.17 -25.98 17.22
C VAL A 52 -5.32 -25.15 16.23
N PRO A 53 -5.14 -25.62 14.98
CA PRO A 53 -4.30 -24.93 13.98
C PRO A 53 -4.64 -23.46 13.78
N ASP A 54 -5.93 -23.12 13.75
CA ASP A 54 -6.39 -21.76 13.46
C ASP A 54 -5.98 -20.76 14.54
N VAL A 55 -6.03 -21.15 15.81
CA VAL A 55 -5.63 -20.29 16.94
C VAL A 55 -4.13 -20.06 16.92
N VAL A 56 -3.33 -21.10 16.66
CA VAL A 56 -1.87 -21.00 16.63
C VAL A 56 -1.41 -20.16 15.42
N VAL A 57 -2.04 -20.33 14.26
CA VAL A 57 -1.78 -19.49 13.09
C VAL A 57 -2.20 -18.05 13.34
N GLY A 58 -3.34 -17.82 14.01
CA GLY A 58 -3.78 -16.48 14.44
C GLY A 58 -2.78 -15.80 15.37
N GLU A 59 -2.34 -16.50 16.41
CA GLU A 59 -1.33 -15.98 17.35
C GLU A 59 0.00 -15.65 16.65
N HIS A 60 0.42 -16.53 15.73
CA HIS A 60 1.58 -16.25 14.87
C HIS A 60 1.37 -14.98 14.04
N ILE A 61 0.20 -14.81 13.40
CA ILE A 61 -0.13 -13.64 12.59
C ILE A 61 0.04 -12.36 13.41
N ASP A 62 -0.50 -12.31 14.63
CA ASP A 62 -0.51 -11.11 15.46
C ASP A 62 0.87 -10.76 16.04
N ARG A 63 1.60 -11.76 16.54
CA ARG A 63 2.84 -11.53 17.29
C ARG A 63 4.10 -11.68 16.45
N ASP A 64 4.24 -12.83 15.80
CA ASP A 64 5.53 -13.36 15.32
C ASP A 64 5.64 -13.34 13.79
N CYS A 65 4.60 -12.92 13.07
CA CYS A 65 4.61 -12.87 11.61
C CYS A 65 5.49 -11.72 11.11
N LYS A 66 6.43 -12.07 10.22
CA LYS A 66 7.32 -11.12 9.53
C LYS A 66 6.55 -10.17 8.62
N TYR A 67 5.44 -10.64 8.03
CA TYR A 67 4.60 -9.89 7.10
C TYR A 67 3.31 -9.46 7.79
N HIS A 68 3.45 -8.72 8.90
CA HIS A 68 2.30 -8.17 9.60
C HIS A 68 1.81 -6.93 8.84
N PRO A 69 0.57 -6.89 8.30
CA PRO A 69 0.07 -5.74 7.54
C PRO A 69 0.06 -4.43 8.36
N GLY A 70 -0.04 -4.53 9.69
CA GLY A 70 0.03 -3.38 10.60
C GLY A 70 1.42 -2.91 11.06
N LYS A 71 2.54 -3.60 10.72
CA LYS A 71 3.89 -3.22 11.21
C LYS A 71 4.65 -2.28 10.28
N LYS A 72 4.19 -2.05 9.04
CA LYS A 72 4.72 -0.95 8.22
C LYS A 72 4.25 0.35 8.86
N LYS A 73 5.13 0.98 9.65
CA LYS A 73 4.94 2.35 10.15
C LYS A 73 5.04 3.32 8.97
N GLU A 74 4.08 3.27 8.07
CA GLU A 74 3.89 4.36 7.13
C GLU A 74 3.60 5.61 7.95
N LYS A 75 4.36 6.68 7.69
CA LYS A 75 4.20 7.94 8.41
C LYS A 75 2.84 8.52 7.97
N ILE A 76 1.80 8.29 8.77
CA ILE A 76 0.42 8.73 8.50
C ILE A 76 0.38 10.24 8.18
N PHE A 77 1.27 11.02 8.81
CA PHE A 77 1.49 12.44 8.51
C PHE A 77 2.87 12.65 7.88
N SER A 78 2.92 12.62 6.55
CA SER A 78 4.15 12.73 5.77
C SER A 78 4.35 14.12 5.15
N TYR A 79 3.26 14.83 4.80
CA TYR A 79 3.31 16.03 3.97
C TYR A 79 3.46 17.30 4.80
N ARG A 80 4.67 17.86 4.85
CA ARG A 80 4.98 19.10 5.60
C ARG A 80 4.54 20.34 4.83
N CYS A 81 3.94 21.31 5.54
CA CYS A 81 3.64 22.62 4.98
C CYS A 81 4.92 23.43 4.68
N SER A 82 5.02 23.97 3.47
CA SER A 82 6.13 24.81 2.99
C SER A 82 6.00 26.29 3.36
N LYS A 83 4.94 26.71 4.05
CA LYS A 83 4.81 28.10 4.50
C LYS A 83 5.77 28.38 5.65
N GLU A 84 6.47 29.50 5.58
CA GLU A 84 7.34 30.01 6.64
C GLU A 84 6.59 30.09 7.98
N GLY A 85 7.21 29.52 9.02
CA GLY A 85 6.64 29.44 10.38
C GLY A 85 5.60 28.34 10.59
N CYS A 86 5.21 27.57 9.58
CA CYS A 86 4.26 26.46 9.74
C CYS A 86 4.99 25.12 9.98
N LYS A 87 4.63 24.42 11.07
CA LYS A 87 5.18 23.09 11.42
C LYS A 87 4.16 21.95 11.23
N LYS A 88 3.00 22.24 10.64
CA LYS A 88 1.92 21.28 10.43
C LYS A 88 2.31 20.27 9.34
N LYS A 89 1.91 19.01 9.56
CA LYS A 89 2.04 17.92 8.58
C LYS A 89 0.64 17.36 8.34
N GLU A 90 0.29 17.16 7.08
CA GLU A 90 -0.99 16.60 6.67
C GLU A 90 -0.84 15.15 6.25
N MET A 91 -1.97 14.43 6.27
CA MET A 91 -2.04 13.04 5.79
C MET A 91 -2.07 12.95 4.26
N LEU A 92 -2.53 14.01 3.61
CA LEU A 92 -2.66 14.11 2.15
C LEU A 92 -1.79 15.24 1.62
N GLN A 93 -1.33 15.10 0.37
CA GLN A 93 -0.58 16.12 -0.32
C GLN A 93 -1.52 17.25 -0.75
N VAL A 94 -1.25 18.49 -0.33
CA VAL A 94 -1.98 19.69 -0.75
C VAL A 94 -1.02 20.54 -1.56
N ALA A 95 -0.92 20.27 -2.86
CA ALA A 95 -0.08 21.04 -3.76
C ALA A 95 -0.80 22.31 -4.22
N CYS A 96 -0.10 23.43 -4.28
CA CYS A 96 -0.60 24.64 -4.94
C CYS A 96 -0.46 24.52 -6.46
N ASP A 97 -1.49 24.87 -7.22
CA ASP A 97 -1.46 24.81 -8.69
C ASP A 97 -0.49 25.83 -9.32
N GLN A 98 -0.16 26.90 -8.60
CA GLN A 98 0.70 27.97 -9.09
C GLN A 98 2.17 27.71 -8.77
N CYS A 99 2.52 27.48 -7.51
CA CYS A 99 3.93 27.31 -7.09
C CYS A 99 4.35 25.86 -6.88
N HIS A 100 3.44 24.90 -7.00
CA HIS A 100 3.65 23.46 -6.78
C HIS A 100 4.22 23.08 -5.40
N GLY A 101 4.22 24.03 -4.45
CA GLY A 101 4.57 23.78 -3.05
C GLY A 101 3.49 22.99 -2.32
N ASN A 102 3.89 22.19 -1.32
CA ASN A 102 2.96 21.46 -0.47
C ASN A 102 2.59 22.28 0.77
N PHE A 103 1.30 22.40 1.07
CA PHE A 103 0.81 23.20 2.18
C PHE A 103 -0.09 22.38 3.12
N CYS A 104 -0.48 22.97 4.25
CA CYS A 104 -1.52 22.39 5.11
C CYS A 104 -2.90 22.90 4.67
N ILE A 105 -3.98 22.33 5.21
CA ILE A 105 -5.36 22.72 4.82
C ILE A 105 -5.60 24.23 5.03
N LEU A 106 -4.94 24.83 6.03
CA LEU A 106 -5.05 26.26 6.36
C LEU A 106 -4.21 27.17 5.46
N HIS A 107 -3.22 26.63 4.73
CA HIS A 107 -2.34 27.40 3.85
C HIS A 107 -2.48 26.98 2.38
N ARG A 108 -3.57 26.29 2.04
CA ARG A 108 -3.82 25.77 0.68
C ARG A 108 -4.01 26.89 -0.34
N HIS A 109 -4.59 28.01 0.08
CA HIS A 109 -4.93 29.11 -0.82
C HIS A 109 -3.70 29.99 -1.09
N PRO A 110 -3.51 30.53 -2.32
CA PRO A 110 -2.37 31.37 -2.66
C PRO A 110 -2.13 32.56 -1.72
N LEU A 111 -3.21 33.15 -1.18
CA LEU A 111 -3.14 34.26 -0.22
C LEU A 111 -2.61 33.84 1.15
N ASP A 112 -2.81 32.58 1.54
CA ASP A 112 -2.46 32.09 2.87
C ASP A 112 -0.98 31.67 2.98
N HIS A 113 -0.27 31.52 1.86
CA HIS A 113 1.14 31.15 1.84
C HIS A 113 2.05 32.10 1.06
N SER A 114 1.54 33.29 0.69
CA SER A 114 2.28 34.28 -0.11
C SER A 114 2.86 33.65 -1.38
N CYS A 115 1.98 33.07 -2.21
CA CYS A 115 2.37 32.34 -3.40
C CYS A 115 3.30 33.18 -4.31
N GLN A 116 4.45 32.61 -4.66
CA GLN A 116 5.45 33.29 -5.49
C GLN A 116 5.16 33.19 -7.00
N HIS A 117 4.24 32.33 -7.42
CA HIS A 117 3.86 32.18 -8.83
C HIS A 117 2.64 33.05 -9.14
N GLY A 118 2.88 34.34 -9.35
CA GLY A 118 1.81 35.28 -9.66
C GLY A 118 2.20 36.75 -9.76
N CYS A 119 3.49 37.11 -9.70
CA CYS A 119 3.91 38.48 -9.99
C CYS A 119 4.29 38.61 -11.48
N LEU A 120 3.33 38.39 -12.37
CA LEU A 120 3.25 39.29 -13.52
C LEU A 120 2.59 40.56 -12.98
N PRO A 121 3.22 41.74 -13.07
CA PRO A 121 2.60 42.96 -12.60
C PRO A 121 1.33 43.18 -13.44
N ILE A 122 0.17 43.04 -12.81
CA ILE A 122 -1.06 43.65 -13.32
C ILE A 122 -0.79 45.15 -13.24
N THR A 123 -0.25 45.70 -14.33
CA THR A 123 -0.19 47.15 -14.51
C THR A 123 -1.62 47.64 -14.45
N VAL A 124 -1.86 48.53 -13.48
CA VAL A 124 -3.12 49.26 -13.31
C VAL A 124 -3.31 50.19 -14.51
N ALA A 125 -3.75 49.65 -15.65
CA ALA A 125 -4.29 50.47 -16.73
C ALA A 125 -5.77 50.72 -16.40
N GLY A 126 -6.04 51.91 -15.85
CA GLY A 126 -7.36 52.36 -15.46
C GLY A 126 -8.36 52.35 -16.62
N CYS A 127 -9.62 52.09 -16.29
CA CYS A 127 -10.75 52.28 -17.17
C CYS A 127 -10.81 53.74 -17.64
N SER A 128 -10.75 53.97 -18.95
CA SER A 128 -11.26 55.18 -19.59
C SER A 128 -11.77 54.85 -20.99
N ALA A 129 -12.92 55.46 -21.30
CA ALA A 129 -13.77 55.20 -22.44
C ALA A 129 -13.11 55.53 -23.80
N ALA A 130 -13.68 54.94 -24.86
CA ALA A 130 -13.31 55.09 -26.27
C ALA A 130 -13.30 56.55 -26.77
N PRO A 131 -12.70 56.81 -27.95
CA PRO A 131 -13.53 56.76 -29.14
C PRO A 131 -12.91 56.04 -30.34
N ALA A 132 -13.78 55.75 -31.31
CA ALA A 132 -13.53 55.05 -32.56
C ALA A 132 -12.63 55.82 -33.53
N SER A 133 -11.82 55.09 -34.30
CA SER A 133 -11.50 55.42 -35.68
C SER A 133 -11.01 54.19 -36.44
N GLU A 134 -11.55 54.02 -37.66
CA GLU A 134 -11.21 52.98 -38.62
C GLU A 134 -9.83 53.20 -39.25
N SER A 135 -9.05 52.13 -39.41
CA SER A 135 -8.23 51.91 -40.61
C SER A 135 -7.66 50.48 -40.65
N LYS A 136 -8.11 49.69 -41.63
CA LYS A 136 -7.34 48.58 -42.26
C LYS A 136 -6.29 49.20 -43.23
N PRO A 137 -5.26 48.50 -43.75
CA PRO A 137 -5.07 47.03 -43.83
C PRO A 137 -3.60 46.53 -43.63
N SER A 138 -3.47 45.21 -43.79
CA SER A 138 -2.35 44.50 -44.45
C SER A 138 -1.28 43.80 -43.58
N GLY A 139 -1.40 42.46 -43.57
CA GLY A 139 -0.27 41.57 -43.88
C GLY A 139 0.72 41.25 -42.76
N THR A 140 0.53 40.11 -42.09
CA THR A 140 1.45 38.94 -42.16
C THR A 140 1.08 37.97 -41.02
N LEU A 141 0.40 36.89 -41.40
CA LEU A 141 0.08 35.76 -40.54
C LEU A 141 1.35 34.92 -40.30
N ARG A 142 2.01 35.08 -39.14
CA ARG A 142 3.00 34.09 -38.68
C ARG A 142 2.26 32.95 -37.97
N LYS A 143 2.11 31.86 -38.72
CA LYS A 143 1.61 30.56 -38.29
C LYS A 143 2.47 30.01 -37.15
N TRP A 144 1.86 29.70 -36.01
CA TRP A 144 2.38 28.73 -35.06
C TRP A 144 1.55 27.47 -35.18
N THR A 145 2.11 26.46 -35.85
CA THR A 145 1.53 25.13 -35.97
C THR A 145 1.76 24.37 -34.66
N CYS A 146 0.69 24.10 -33.92
CA CYS A 146 0.65 23.02 -32.95
C CYS A 146 0.58 21.69 -33.71
N SER A 147 1.71 20.99 -33.82
CA SER A 147 1.72 19.61 -34.32
C SER A 147 1.36 18.65 -33.18
N TRP A 148 0.06 18.45 -32.97
CA TRP A 148 -0.45 17.22 -32.36
C TRP A 148 -0.50 16.15 -33.46
N LEU A 149 0.32 15.12 -33.35
CA LEU A 149 0.13 13.87 -34.08
C LEU A 149 -0.09 12.74 -33.09
N ALA A 150 -1.36 12.36 -32.99
CA ALA A 150 -1.82 11.06 -32.56
C ALA A 150 -1.87 10.12 -33.77
N GLN A 151 -1.52 8.84 -33.55
CA GLN A 151 -1.94 7.59 -34.24
C GLN A 151 -0.89 6.53 -33.85
N ARG A 152 -1.15 5.40 -33.18
CA ARG A 152 -2.18 4.35 -33.34
C ARG A 152 -2.34 3.86 -34.78
N LEU A 153 -1.46 2.93 -35.15
CA LEU A 153 -1.82 1.60 -35.66
C LEU A 153 -1.05 0.56 -34.84
#